data_AF-A0AAV2AUU6-F1
#
_entry.id   AF-A0AAV2AUU6-F1
#
_cell.length_a   1.000
_cell.length_b   1.000
_cell.length_c   1.000
_cell.angle_alpha   90.00
_cell.angle_beta   90.00
_cell.angle_gamma   90.00
#
_symmetry.space_group_name_H-M   'P 1'
#
loop_
_entity.id
_entity.type
_entity.pdbx_description
1 polymer ?
#
loop_
_entity_poly.entity_id
_entity_poly.type
_entity_poly.pdbx_seq_one_letter_code
_entity_poly.pdbx_strand_id
1 'polypeptide(L)'
;IENEGNKIEEQKFDLNPDHTHFLIVKDGTINKTGINYFLLRLQHYLASSLEQPRKSASTYRLNRCALGILEIPVVAVLFQGGTDCARLVLDHLKRHLPLVVMKGTGGLADILGFAYSEINQRPQGIADAEFCENYLKPELSRKISEKFPKLRDNSLSRNIFRDRIMDCIRYAKQNEQIYLTILNIYE
;
A
#
# COMPACT_ATOMS: atom_id res chain seq x y z
N ILE A 1 27.10 21.81 16.00
CA ILE A 1 26.88 20.39 15.65
C ILE A 1 26.59 20.39 14.17
N GLU A 2 27.59 20.07 13.35
CA GLU A 2 27.42 20.00 11.90
C GLU A 2 26.64 18.73 11.56
N ASN A 3 25.62 18.87 10.72
CA ASN A 3 24.89 17.72 10.20
C ASN A 3 25.79 17.04 9.15
N GLU A 4 26.35 15.87 9.49
CA GLU A 4 27.20 15.08 8.58
C GLU A 4 26.41 14.34 7.47
N GLY A 5 25.10 14.54 7.39
CA GLY A 5 24.21 13.87 6.44
C GLY A 5 23.96 12.39 6.76
N ASN A 6 22.99 11.80 6.07
CA ASN A 6 22.61 10.40 6.25
C ASN A 6 23.72 9.46 5.76
N LYS A 7 24.40 8.76 6.68
CA LYS A 7 25.31 7.65 6.36
C LYS A 7 24.48 6.38 6.12
N ILE A 8 24.25 6.05 4.85
CA ILE A 8 23.44 4.88 4.43
C ILE A 8 23.93 3.58 5.06
N GLU A 9 25.24 3.45 5.30
CA GLU A 9 25.88 2.27 5.89
C GLU A 9 25.51 2.05 7.37
N GLU A 10 25.25 3.13 8.11
CA GLU A 10 24.86 3.05 9.52
C GLU A 10 23.36 2.78 9.73
N GLN A 11 22.56 2.81 8.65
CA GLN A 11 21.09 2.79 8.68
C GLN A 11 20.48 3.80 9.66
N LYS A 12 21.18 4.90 9.93
CA LYS A 12 20.69 6.01 10.74
C LYS A 12 20.29 7.12 9.80
N PHE A 13 19.07 7.60 9.98
CA PHE A 13 18.50 8.69 9.20
C PHE A 13 18.03 9.77 10.15
N ASP A 14 18.32 11.02 9.82
CA ASP A 14 17.78 12.16 10.55
C ASP A 14 16.27 12.28 10.31
N LEU A 15 15.57 12.82 11.31
CA LEU A 15 14.16 13.17 11.17
C LEU A 15 14.02 14.35 10.19
N ASN A 16 13.06 14.26 9.27
CA ASN A 16 12.80 15.32 8.31
C ASN A 16 12.26 16.58 9.03
N PRO A 17 12.96 17.73 8.96
CA PRO A 17 12.56 18.95 9.68
C PRO A 17 11.24 19.56 9.19
N ASP A 18 10.75 19.18 8.00
CA ASP A 18 9.50 19.72 7.43
C ASP A 18 8.23 19.09 8.04
N HIS A 19 8.36 18.08 8.90
CA HIS A 19 7.23 17.48 9.60
C HIS A 19 6.90 18.22 10.90
N THR A 20 5.60 18.44 11.14
CA THR A 20 5.13 19.12 12.36
C THR A 20 5.09 18.22 13.60
N HIS A 21 4.92 16.91 13.41
CA HIS A 21 4.78 15.93 14.48
C HIS A 21 5.48 14.63 14.12
N PHE A 22 6.00 13.93 15.14
CA PHE A 22 6.65 12.63 14.98
C PHE A 22 6.03 11.60 15.92
N LEU A 23 5.78 10.40 15.39
CA LEU A 23 5.42 9.22 16.17
C LEU A 23 6.61 8.27 16.16
N ILE A 24 7.31 8.16 17.28
CA ILE A 24 8.47 7.29 17.41
C ILE A 24 8.01 5.93 17.96
N VAL A 25 8.12 4.91 17.12
CA VAL A 25 7.71 3.54 17.47
C VAL A 25 8.93 2.65 17.47
N LYS A 26 9.24 2.06 18.62
CA LYS A 26 10.31 1.07 18.73
C LYS A 26 9.82 -0.27 18.17
N ASP A 27 10.40 -0.71 17.06
CA ASP A 27 10.10 -2.01 16.45
C ASP A 27 11.32 -2.93 16.50
N GLY A 28 11.21 -4.05 17.22
CA GLY A 28 12.24 -5.10 17.28
C GLY A 28 11.92 -6.31 16.41
N THR A 29 10.90 -6.23 15.55
CA THR A 29 10.44 -7.38 14.76
C THR A 29 11.17 -7.50 13.41
N ILE A 30 11.14 -8.71 12.85
CA ILE A 30 11.73 -9.01 11.55
C ILE A 30 10.91 -8.34 10.43
N ASN A 31 11.59 -7.81 9.43
CA ASN A 31 11.01 -7.21 8.21
C ASN A 31 9.94 -6.15 8.50
N LYS A 32 10.14 -5.32 9.53
CA LYS A 32 9.26 -4.18 9.87
C LYS A 32 7.80 -4.60 10.11
N THR A 33 7.57 -5.82 10.60
CA THR A 33 6.21 -6.35 10.77
C THR A 33 5.44 -5.60 11.86
N GLY A 34 6.12 -5.22 12.95
CA GLY A 34 5.56 -4.53 14.10
C GLY A 34 5.11 -3.11 13.74
N ILE A 35 5.95 -2.35 13.04
CA ILE A 35 5.60 -1.01 12.57
C ILE A 35 4.46 -1.04 11.54
N ASN A 36 4.47 -2.00 10.61
CA ASN A 36 3.39 -2.17 9.65
C ASN A 36 2.06 -2.47 10.35
N TYR A 37 2.07 -3.34 11.36
CA TYR A 37 0.90 -3.63 12.17
C TYR A 37 0.39 -2.41 12.95
N PHE A 38 1.30 -1.63 13.55
CA PHE A 38 0.95 -0.38 14.21
C PHE A 38 0.27 0.61 13.25
N LEU A 39 0.85 0.84 12.07
CA LEU A 39 0.31 1.74 11.05
C LEU A 39 -1.10 1.32 10.62
N LEU A 40 -1.29 0.03 10.31
CA LEU A 40 -2.60 -0.51 9.90
C LEU A 40 -3.66 -0.34 11.00
N ARG A 41 -3.29 -0.56 12.27
CA ARG A 41 -4.22 -0.33 13.40
C ARG A 41 -4.56 1.13 13.57
N LEU A 42 -3.59 2.02 13.45
CA LEU A 42 -3.81 3.46 13.56
C LEU A 42 -4.74 3.96 12.44
N GLN A 43 -4.46 3.58 11.19
CA GLN A 43 -5.31 3.92 10.04
C GLN A 43 -6.73 3.39 10.21
N HIS A 44 -6.88 2.13 10.61
CA HIS A 44 -8.20 1.54 10.86
C HIS A 44 -8.94 2.22 12.02
N TYR A 45 -8.23 2.58 13.09
CA TYR A 45 -8.81 3.36 14.19
C TYR A 45 -9.31 4.72 13.69
N LEU A 46 -8.52 5.44 12.89
CA LEU A 46 -8.93 6.72 12.31
C LEU A 46 -10.16 6.58 11.41
N ALA A 47 -10.17 5.56 10.54
CA ALA A 47 -11.30 5.28 9.67
C ALA A 47 -12.59 4.92 10.45
N SER A 48 -12.47 4.19 11.57
CA SER A 48 -13.61 3.71 12.38
C SER A 48 -14.03 4.61 13.55
N SER A 49 -13.27 5.68 13.86
CA SER A 49 -13.42 6.50 15.07
C SER A 49 -14.71 7.32 15.20
N LEU A 50 -15.74 7.05 14.40
CA LEU A 50 -17.04 7.73 14.49
C LEU A 50 -18.23 6.78 14.70
N GLU A 51 -18.03 5.46 14.72
CA GLU A 51 -19.12 4.51 15.00
C GLU A 51 -19.54 4.41 16.48
N GLN A 52 -18.96 5.20 17.39
CA GLN A 52 -19.41 5.20 18.78
C GLN A 52 -20.53 6.24 18.99
N PRO A 53 -21.81 5.82 19.16
CA PRO A 53 -22.79 6.72 19.75
C PRO A 53 -22.36 6.95 21.19
N ARG A 54 -21.77 8.12 21.48
CA ARG A 54 -21.54 8.58 22.85
C ARG A 54 -22.89 8.68 23.55
N LYS A 55 -23.30 7.61 24.23
CA LYS A 55 -24.33 7.63 25.26
C LYS A 55 -23.72 8.24 26.53
N SER A 56 -23.54 9.55 26.54
CA SER A 56 -23.31 10.26 27.81
C SER A 56 -23.46 11.77 27.62
N ALA A 57 -24.41 12.29 28.40
CA ALA A 57 -24.75 13.70 28.53
C ALA A 57 -23.54 14.55 28.97
N SER A 58 -23.37 15.72 28.37
CA SER A 58 -23.21 16.98 29.10
C SER A 58 -22.94 18.15 28.14
N THR A 59 -23.50 19.27 28.56
CA THR A 59 -23.67 20.55 27.89
C THR A 59 -22.35 21.28 27.70
N TYR A 60 -21.73 21.19 26.52
CA TYR A 60 -20.89 22.27 25.99
C TYR A 60 -21.15 22.41 24.49
N ARG A 61 -21.98 23.41 24.17
CA ARG A 61 -22.29 23.83 22.80
C ARG A 61 -21.10 24.62 22.27
N LEU A 62 -20.23 23.95 21.52
CA LEU A 62 -19.38 24.59 20.52
C LEU A 62 -19.80 24.01 19.16
N ASN A 63 -20.51 24.81 18.38
CA ASN A 63 -20.86 24.62 16.96
C ASN A 63 -20.63 23.22 16.40
N ARG A 64 -21.48 22.26 16.79
CA ARG A 64 -21.60 21.01 16.04
C ARG A 64 -22.39 21.33 14.79
N CYS A 65 -21.68 21.58 13.68
CA CYS A 65 -22.25 21.57 12.35
C CYS A 65 -23.12 20.32 12.20
N ALA A 66 -24.32 20.50 11.66
CA ALA A 66 -25.29 19.46 11.36
C ALA A 66 -24.83 18.59 10.16
N LEU A 67 -23.64 18.00 10.27
CA LEU A 67 -23.10 16.99 9.37
C LEU A 67 -23.07 15.70 10.18
N GLY A 68 -23.94 14.75 9.82
CA GLY A 68 -24.01 13.44 10.45
C GLY A 68 -22.64 12.77 10.52
N ILE A 69 -22.50 11.84 11.46
CA ILE A 69 -21.39 10.89 11.66
C ILE A 69 -20.64 10.65 10.34
N LEU A 70 -19.58 11.44 10.08
CA LEU A 70 -18.93 11.50 8.77
C LEU A 70 -17.60 10.75 8.90
N GLU A 71 -17.61 9.46 8.57
CA GLU A 71 -16.41 8.60 8.56
C GLU A 71 -15.20 9.36 7.99
N ILE A 72 -14.06 9.28 8.68
CA ILE A 72 -12.84 9.96 8.23
C ILE A 72 -12.27 9.12 7.09
N PRO A 73 -12.24 9.60 5.83
CA PRO A 73 -11.67 8.84 4.74
C PRO A 73 -10.15 8.76 4.91
N VAL A 74 -9.63 7.53 4.99
CA VAL A 74 -8.19 7.25 5.07
C VAL A 74 -7.76 6.58 3.77
N VAL A 75 -6.77 7.16 3.09
CA VAL A 75 -6.23 6.64 1.83
C VAL A 75 -4.71 6.54 1.93
N ALA A 76 -4.14 5.43 1.46
CA ALA A 76 -2.71 5.26 1.31
C ALA A 76 -2.26 5.58 -0.12
N VAL A 77 -1.06 6.13 -0.27
CA VAL A 77 -0.46 6.42 -1.59
C VAL A 77 0.87 5.69 -1.72
N LEU A 78 1.00 4.92 -2.80
CA LEU A 78 2.21 4.20 -3.18
C LEU A 78 2.88 4.94 -4.35
N PHE A 79 4.09 5.47 -4.10
CA PHE A 79 5.03 5.89 -5.14
C PHE A 79 5.88 4.68 -5.57
N GLN A 80 7.20 4.80 -5.73
CA GLN A 80 8.03 3.72 -6.28
C GLN A 80 7.86 2.36 -5.56
N GLY A 81 8.12 2.31 -4.25
CA GLY A 81 8.00 1.10 -3.44
C GLY A 81 9.03 0.00 -3.76
N GLY A 82 9.47 -0.71 -2.71
CA GLY A 82 10.37 -1.86 -2.81
C GLY A 82 9.63 -3.20 -2.67
N THR A 83 10.40 -4.30 -2.64
CA THR A 83 9.86 -5.64 -2.44
C THR A 83 9.13 -5.79 -1.09
N ASP A 84 9.64 -5.13 -0.07
CA ASP A 84 9.11 -5.21 1.31
C ASP A 84 7.75 -4.51 1.43
N CYS A 85 7.46 -3.55 0.56
CA CYS A 85 6.21 -2.78 0.57
C CYS A 85 5.01 -3.62 0.10
N ALA A 86 5.21 -4.66 -0.72
CA ALA A 86 4.09 -5.45 -1.28
C ALA A 86 3.27 -6.15 -0.20
N ARG A 87 3.89 -6.52 0.93
CA ARG A 87 3.13 -7.04 2.08
C ARG A 87 2.19 -5.99 2.65
N LEU A 88 2.68 -4.77 2.87
CA LEU A 88 1.89 -3.69 3.44
C LEU A 88 0.75 -3.29 2.49
N VAL A 89 1.00 -3.25 1.18
CA VAL A 89 -0.04 -3.01 0.16
C VAL A 89 -1.14 -4.07 0.23
N LEU A 90 -0.75 -5.35 0.26
CA LEU A 90 -1.72 -6.45 0.39
C LEU A 90 -2.53 -6.34 1.69
N ASP A 91 -1.89 -5.96 2.80
CA ASP A 91 -2.56 -5.79 4.09
C ASP A 91 -3.54 -4.61 4.10
N HIS A 92 -3.27 -3.52 3.35
CA HIS A 92 -4.24 -2.43 3.16
C HIS A 92 -5.48 -2.93 2.41
N LEU A 93 -5.27 -3.61 1.27
CA LEU A 93 -6.36 -4.10 0.43
C LEU A 93 -7.23 -5.12 1.19
N LYS A 94 -6.62 -6.08 1.88
CA LYS A 94 -7.35 -7.05 2.73
C LYS A 94 -8.19 -6.41 3.84
N ARG A 95 -7.85 -5.20 4.27
CA ARG A 95 -8.54 -4.45 5.33
C ARG A 95 -9.50 -3.40 4.79
N HIS A 96 -9.79 -3.41 3.48
CA HIS A 96 -10.66 -2.43 2.84
C HIS A 96 -10.16 -0.98 3.03
N LEU A 97 -8.83 -0.80 3.09
CA LEU A 97 -8.20 0.52 3.12
C LEU A 97 -7.81 0.91 1.69
N PRO A 98 -8.43 1.97 1.10
CA PRO A 98 -8.12 2.39 -0.26
C PRO A 98 -6.65 2.77 -0.44
N LEU A 99 -6.09 2.37 -1.58
CA LEU A 99 -4.71 2.62 -1.95
C LEU A 99 -4.61 3.15 -3.38
N VAL A 100 -3.91 4.25 -3.54
CA VAL A 100 -3.59 4.87 -4.84
C VAL A 100 -2.16 4.52 -5.22
N VAL A 101 -1.95 4.00 -6.42
CA VAL A 101 -0.62 3.68 -6.96
C VAL A 101 -0.25 4.70 -8.03
N MET A 102 0.91 5.34 -7.86
CA MET A 102 1.48 6.29 -8.81
C MET A 102 2.33 5.55 -9.84
N LYS A 103 1.68 5.03 -10.88
CA LYS A 103 2.34 4.36 -12.01
C LYS A 103 3.23 5.37 -12.75
N GLY A 104 4.45 4.93 -13.09
CA GLY A 104 5.48 5.74 -13.72
C GLY A 104 6.58 6.18 -12.74
N THR A 105 6.40 5.95 -11.44
CA THR A 105 7.39 6.26 -10.39
C THR A 105 8.42 5.16 -10.18
N GLY A 106 8.30 4.02 -10.88
CA GLY A 106 9.25 2.91 -10.77
C GLY A 106 8.81 1.80 -9.82
N GLY A 107 9.74 0.86 -9.56
CA GLY A 107 9.65 -0.13 -8.49
C GLY A 107 8.38 -0.97 -8.49
N LEU A 108 7.81 -1.17 -7.31
CA LEU A 108 6.57 -1.90 -7.08
C LEU A 108 5.36 -1.21 -7.74
N ALA A 109 5.30 0.12 -7.75
CA ALA A 109 4.17 0.84 -8.35
C ALA A 109 4.00 0.54 -9.84
N ASP A 110 5.09 0.55 -10.60
CA ASP A 110 5.02 0.24 -12.04
C ASP A 110 4.56 -1.20 -12.28
N ILE A 111 5.03 -2.14 -11.46
CA ILE A 111 4.67 -3.57 -11.60
C ILE A 111 3.21 -3.80 -11.21
N LEU A 112 2.74 -3.19 -10.12
CA LEU A 112 1.33 -3.24 -9.72
C LEU A 112 0.43 -2.56 -10.76
N GLY A 113 0.82 -1.39 -11.25
CA GLY A 113 0.08 -0.67 -12.29
C GLY A 113 0.00 -1.46 -13.60
N PHE A 114 1.07 -2.14 -14.00
CA PHE A 114 1.05 -3.07 -15.12
C PHE A 114 0.08 -4.24 -14.86
N ALA A 115 0.23 -4.96 -13.74
CA ALA A 115 -0.62 -6.11 -13.42
C ALA A 115 -2.11 -5.74 -13.36
N TYR A 116 -2.42 -4.58 -12.78
CA TYR A 116 -3.79 -4.07 -12.70
C TYR A 116 -4.37 -3.75 -14.08
N SER A 117 -3.62 -3.06 -14.95
CA SER A 117 -4.06 -2.79 -16.32
C SER A 117 -4.33 -4.07 -17.09
N GLU A 118 -3.44 -5.06 -17.00
CA GLU A 118 -3.61 -6.33 -17.71
C GLU A 118 -4.84 -7.14 -17.28
N ILE A 119 -5.28 -7.03 -16.02
CA ILE A 119 -6.45 -7.76 -15.52
C ILE A 119 -7.73 -6.92 -15.67
N ASN A 120 -7.72 -5.66 -15.24
CA ASN A 120 -8.94 -4.86 -15.08
C ASN A 120 -9.34 -4.06 -16.33
N GLN A 121 -8.40 -3.80 -17.25
CA GLN A 121 -8.70 -3.06 -18.49
C GLN A 121 -8.97 -3.99 -19.68
N ARG A 122 -8.87 -5.31 -19.49
CA ARG A 122 -9.27 -6.29 -20.50
C ARG A 122 -10.77 -6.57 -20.43
N PRO A 123 -11.44 -6.84 -21.56
CA PRO A 123 -12.83 -7.26 -21.57
C PRO A 123 -13.08 -8.45 -20.64
N GLN A 124 -14.20 -8.43 -19.91
CA GLN A 124 -14.64 -9.51 -19.03
C GLN A 124 -14.63 -10.85 -19.78
N GLY A 125 -13.94 -11.85 -19.23
CA GLY A 125 -13.85 -13.20 -19.79
C GLY A 125 -12.51 -13.58 -20.46
N ILE A 126 -11.59 -12.61 -20.68
CA ILE A 126 -10.26 -12.88 -21.27
C ILE A 126 -9.16 -13.06 -20.20
N ALA A 127 -9.37 -12.53 -19.00
CA ALA A 127 -8.48 -12.74 -17.85
C ALA A 127 -8.84 -14.05 -17.13
N ASP A 128 -8.83 -15.16 -17.87
CA ASP A 128 -9.03 -16.49 -17.31
C ASP A 128 -7.77 -17.01 -16.61
N ALA A 129 -7.89 -18.18 -15.98
CA ALA A 129 -6.76 -18.81 -15.29
C ALA A 129 -5.59 -19.10 -16.25
N GLU A 130 -5.89 -19.43 -17.51
CA GLU A 130 -4.89 -19.71 -18.53
C GLU A 130 -4.07 -18.47 -18.86
N PHE A 131 -4.72 -17.33 -19.08
CA PHE A 131 -4.05 -16.05 -19.28
C PHE A 131 -3.13 -15.69 -18.10
N CYS A 132 -3.61 -15.89 -16.87
CA CYS A 132 -2.85 -15.57 -15.67
C CYS A 132 -1.58 -16.42 -15.56
N GLU A 133 -1.68 -17.73 -15.83
CA GLU A 133 -0.54 -18.65 -15.75
C GLU A 133 0.44 -18.52 -16.93
N ASN A 134 -0.08 -18.43 -18.15
CA ASN A 134 0.72 -18.53 -19.37
C ASN A 134 1.29 -17.18 -19.86
N TYR A 135 0.67 -16.06 -19.48
CA TYR A 135 1.12 -14.73 -19.89
C TYR A 135 1.51 -13.85 -18.72
N LEU A 136 0.57 -13.59 -17.79
CA LEU A 136 0.77 -12.56 -16.79
C LEU A 136 1.90 -12.92 -15.80
N LYS A 137 1.92 -14.15 -15.28
CA LYS A 137 2.97 -14.60 -14.36
C LYS A 137 4.37 -14.59 -14.99
N PRO A 138 4.59 -15.07 -16.22
CA PRO A 138 5.87 -14.93 -16.92
C PRO A 138 6.27 -13.46 -17.10
N GLU A 139 5.37 -12.60 -17.58
CA GLU A 139 5.67 -11.18 -17.78
C GLU A 139 5.99 -10.44 -16.48
N LEU A 140 5.26 -10.75 -15.39
CA LEU A 140 5.59 -10.23 -14.06
C LEU A 140 6.96 -10.71 -13.62
N SER A 141 7.29 -11.99 -13.82
CA SER A 141 8.61 -12.54 -13.44
C SER A 141 9.75 -11.85 -14.20
N ARG A 142 9.55 -11.56 -15.49
CA ARG A 142 10.48 -10.80 -16.32
C ARG A 142 10.66 -9.37 -15.78
N LYS A 143 9.57 -8.62 -15.60
CA LYS A 143 9.60 -7.24 -15.08
C LYS A 143 10.19 -7.15 -13.67
N ILE A 144 9.89 -8.11 -12.80
CA ILE A 144 10.48 -8.20 -11.45
C ILE A 144 12.00 -8.39 -11.54
N SER A 145 12.47 -9.27 -12.43
CA SER A 145 13.91 -9.52 -12.59
C SER A 145 14.66 -8.31 -13.16
N GLU A 146 14.01 -7.53 -14.01
CA GLU A 146 14.55 -6.27 -14.55
C GLU A 146 14.60 -5.15 -13.51
N LYS A 147 13.52 -4.96 -12.74
CA LYS A 147 13.40 -3.85 -11.78
C LYS A 147 14.04 -4.14 -10.42
N PHE A 148 14.17 -5.41 -10.05
CA PHE A 148 14.74 -5.84 -8.76
C PHE A 148 15.87 -6.85 -8.97
N PRO A 149 17.12 -6.39 -9.19
CA PRO A 149 18.26 -7.27 -9.45
C PRO A 149 18.49 -8.34 -8.38
N LYS A 150 18.17 -8.04 -7.11
CA LYS A 150 18.26 -8.98 -5.97
C LYS A 150 17.38 -10.23 -6.14
N LEU A 151 16.36 -10.17 -6.98
CA LEU A 151 15.41 -11.27 -7.24
C LEU A 151 15.70 -12.01 -8.55
N ARG A 152 16.74 -11.62 -9.32
CA ARG A 152 17.06 -12.24 -10.61
C ARG A 152 17.44 -13.71 -10.47
N ASP A 153 18.33 -14.00 -9.52
CA ASP A 153 18.90 -15.35 -9.32
C ASP A 153 18.17 -16.14 -8.22
N ASN A 154 17.29 -15.48 -7.46
CA ASN A 154 16.48 -16.11 -6.42
C ASN A 154 15.04 -16.34 -6.91
N SER A 155 14.84 -17.45 -7.62
CA SER A 155 13.54 -17.82 -8.20
C SER A 155 12.44 -17.98 -7.15
N LEU A 156 12.76 -18.50 -5.96
CA LEU A 156 11.79 -18.67 -4.87
C LEU A 156 11.27 -17.32 -4.36
N SER A 157 12.18 -16.39 -4.01
CA SER A 157 11.79 -15.07 -3.54
C SER A 157 11.07 -14.27 -4.63
N ARG A 158 11.48 -14.42 -5.90
CA ARG A 158 10.78 -13.82 -7.04
C ARG A 158 9.35 -14.34 -7.17
N ASN A 159 9.14 -15.65 -7.08
CA ASN A 159 7.81 -16.26 -7.18
C ASN A 159 6.91 -15.80 -6.02
N ILE A 160 7.42 -15.78 -4.78
CA ILE A 160 6.68 -15.27 -3.61
C ILE A 160 6.26 -13.81 -3.82
N PHE A 161 7.16 -12.98 -4.34
CA PHE A 161 6.88 -11.57 -4.61
C PHE A 161 5.84 -11.39 -5.74
N ARG A 162 5.97 -12.15 -6.83
CA ARG A 162 5.01 -12.19 -7.93
C ARG A 162 3.62 -12.61 -7.45
N ASP A 163 3.53 -13.69 -6.68
CA ASP A 163 2.26 -14.22 -6.20
C ASP A 163 1.59 -13.21 -5.24
N ARG A 164 2.39 -12.43 -4.50
CA ARG A 164 1.88 -11.32 -3.68
C ARG A 164 1.30 -10.17 -4.49
N ILE A 165 1.92 -9.85 -5.63
CA ILE A 165 1.37 -8.86 -6.57
C ILE A 165 0.04 -9.37 -7.13
N MET A 166 -0.04 -10.65 -7.52
CA MET A 166 -1.29 -11.28 -7.97
C MET A 166 -2.39 -11.21 -6.91
N ASP A 167 -2.05 -11.50 -5.65
CA ASP A 167 -2.97 -11.34 -4.53
C ASP A 167 -3.45 -9.88 -4.40
N CYS A 168 -2.57 -8.89 -4.54
CA CYS A 168 -2.98 -7.49 -4.51
C CYS A 168 -4.02 -7.19 -5.60
N ILE A 169 -3.84 -7.69 -6.82
CA ILE A 169 -4.82 -7.47 -7.89
C ILE A 169 -6.14 -8.19 -7.59
N ARG A 170 -6.09 -9.38 -6.99
CA ARG A 170 -7.30 -10.10 -6.57
C ARG A 170 -8.11 -9.32 -5.51
N TYR A 171 -7.44 -8.64 -4.59
CA TYR A 171 -8.09 -7.79 -3.58
C TYR A 171 -8.34 -6.35 -4.05
N ALA A 172 -8.00 -6.01 -5.29
CA ALA A 172 -8.16 -4.66 -5.82
C ALA A 172 -9.63 -4.24 -5.95
N LYS A 173 -10.51 -5.19 -6.29
CA LYS A 173 -11.97 -5.03 -6.28
C LYS A 173 -12.55 -6.10 -5.38
N GLN A 174 -13.37 -5.70 -4.41
CA GLN A 174 -14.07 -6.63 -3.52
C GLN A 174 -15.55 -6.24 -3.49
N ASN A 175 -16.43 -7.19 -3.78
CA ASN A 175 -17.84 -6.93 -4.04
C ASN A 175 -17.97 -5.88 -5.18
N GLU A 176 -18.68 -4.77 -4.94
CA GLU A 176 -18.80 -3.65 -5.87
C GLU A 176 -17.88 -2.46 -5.56
N GLN A 177 -16.96 -2.61 -4.60
CA GLN A 177 -16.06 -1.54 -4.20
C GLN A 177 -14.65 -1.75 -4.76
N ILE A 178 -14.02 -0.66 -5.16
CA ILE A 178 -12.65 -0.61 -5.69
C ILE A 178 -11.74 -0.03 -4.59
N TYR A 179 -10.71 -0.79 -4.23
CA TYR A 179 -9.75 -0.44 -3.19
C TYR A 179 -8.37 -0.11 -3.75
N LEU A 180 -8.12 -0.40 -5.03
CA LEU A 180 -6.88 -0.06 -5.71
C LEU A 180 -7.17 0.85 -6.91
N THR A 181 -6.58 2.04 -6.89
CA THR A 181 -6.66 3.00 -7.99
C THR A 181 -5.26 3.22 -8.56
N ILE A 182 -5.13 3.18 -9.89
CA ILE A 182 -3.87 3.46 -10.57
C ILE A 182 -3.95 4.87 -11.16
N LEU A 183 -3.00 5.72 -10.79
CA LEU A 183 -2.78 7.04 -11.41
C LEU A 183 -1.50 6.98 -12.24
N ASN A 184 -1.61 7.26 -13.54
CA ASN A 184 -0.44 7.37 -14.41
C ASN A 184 0.08 8.81 -14.36
N ILE A 185 1.36 9.01 -14.05
CA ILE A 185 1.94 10.36 -13.93
C ILE A 185 2.32 11.00 -15.28
N TYR A 186 2.25 10.23 -16.37
CA TYR A 186 2.59 10.69 -17.72
C TYR A 186 1.36 10.88 -18.62
N GLU A 187 0.15 10.70 -18.08
CA GLU A 187 -1.13 11.02 -18.70
C GLU A 187 -1.68 12.33 -18.12
#